data_AF-A0A8J5S2P9-F1
#
_entry.id   AF-A0A8J5S2P9-F1
#
_cell.length_a   1.000
_cell.length_b   1.000
_cell.length_c   1.000
_cell.angle_alpha   90.00
_cell.angle_beta   90.00
_cell.angle_gamma   90.00
#
_symmetry.space_group_name_H-M   'P 1'
#
loop_
_entity.id
_entity.type
_entity.pdbx_description
1 polymer ?
#
loop_
_entity_poly.entity_id
_entity_poly.type
_entity_poly.pdbx_seq_one_letter_code
_entity_poly.pdbx_strand_id
1 'polypeptide(L)'
;MMRIFRSMSGPFYDGKHLHEVVREKLGSIRLHQTLTNVVIPTFDIKWLQPTIFSSYEVKNKTMDALLSDICISTTAAPTYLPAHYFRTEDCQGNIKEFNLIDGGVAANNPALIAIGEVSKQIFKQNPDFFPIKPMDYGRFLVISLGTGSSKFEVNYNSQKAKSWGVLDWLLVGGSTPLVDIFTQASADMVDIHIAAVFKVLHSEQNYLRIQDDTLQGTLASLDVATRDNLEKLANVGEMLLNKPVSRTNLETGHMVPACNDSEMTNKEALRRFAKLLSDEKRIPGHRNEVLSVDCISVAIDAYTRVVNLCQLPLYGIHSATRADPLYWMRVILASDCGAAIEMGIPQL
;
A
#
# COMPACT_ATOMS: atom_id res chain seq x y z
N MET A 1 23.28 -0.91 -21.54
CA MET A 1 23.16 -1.91 -22.63
C MET A 1 22.59 -3.25 -22.13
N MET A 2 23.10 -3.84 -21.03
CA MET A 2 22.64 -5.14 -20.51
C MET A 2 21.16 -5.17 -20.01
N ARG A 3 20.65 -4.09 -19.38
CA ARG A 3 19.23 -3.96 -18.97
C ARG A 3 18.26 -3.96 -20.16
N ILE A 4 18.62 -3.24 -21.24
CA ILE A 4 17.79 -3.12 -22.46
C ILE A 4 17.68 -4.47 -23.17
N PHE A 5 18.76 -5.25 -23.25
CA PHE A 5 18.72 -6.58 -23.87
C PHE A 5 17.93 -7.62 -23.06
N ARG A 6 17.93 -7.56 -21.72
CA ARG A 6 17.08 -8.43 -20.89
C ARG A 6 15.59 -8.10 -21.02
N SER A 7 15.25 -6.80 -21.05
CA SER A 7 13.87 -6.31 -21.23
C SER A 7 13.19 -6.79 -22.53
N MET A 8 13.97 -7.17 -23.56
CA MET A 8 13.42 -7.70 -24.82
C MET A 8 13.00 -9.18 -24.76
N SER A 9 13.32 -9.91 -23.68
CA SER A 9 13.08 -11.37 -23.57
C SER A 9 12.35 -11.80 -22.29
N GLY A 10 12.03 -10.87 -21.40
CA GLY A 10 11.35 -11.14 -20.14
C GLY A 10 11.48 -10.01 -19.11
N PRO A 11 10.89 -10.17 -17.93
CA PRO A 11 11.01 -9.22 -16.83
C PRO A 11 12.47 -9.11 -16.32
N PHE A 12 12.79 -8.03 -15.62
CA PHE A 12 14.12 -7.82 -15.02
C PHE A 12 14.50 -8.91 -14.01
N TYR A 13 13.51 -9.45 -13.30
CA TYR A 13 13.62 -10.47 -12.27
C TYR A 13 12.70 -11.66 -12.59
N ASP A 14 13.13 -12.88 -12.26
CA ASP A 14 12.36 -14.11 -12.53
C ASP A 14 11.29 -14.42 -11.46
N GLY A 15 11.28 -13.68 -10.36
CA GLY A 15 10.34 -13.81 -9.24
C GLY A 15 10.50 -15.06 -8.38
N LYS A 16 11.37 -16.02 -8.73
CA LYS A 16 11.41 -17.33 -8.06
C LYS A 16 11.72 -17.23 -6.57
N HIS A 17 12.74 -16.45 -6.23
CA HIS A 17 13.14 -16.25 -4.85
C HIS A 17 12.06 -15.52 -4.03
N LEU A 18 11.40 -14.51 -4.63
CA LEU A 18 10.26 -13.82 -4.01
C LEU A 18 9.14 -14.83 -3.68
N HIS A 19 8.79 -15.68 -4.64
CA HIS A 19 7.74 -16.69 -4.47
C HIS A 19 8.10 -17.70 -3.37
N GLU A 20 9.35 -18.14 -3.31
CA GLU A 20 9.85 -19.03 -2.26
C GLU A 20 9.70 -18.41 -0.87
N VAL A 21 10.20 -17.18 -0.68
CA VAL A 21 10.12 -16.46 0.60
C VAL A 21 8.66 -16.22 1.00
N VAL A 22 7.83 -15.74 0.09
CA VAL A 22 6.40 -15.47 0.36
C VAL A 22 5.67 -16.75 0.76
N ARG A 23 5.91 -17.87 0.07
CA ARG A 23 5.30 -19.17 0.39
C ARG A 23 5.83 -19.75 1.70
N GLU A 24 7.11 -19.59 2.00
CA GLU A 24 7.70 -20.00 3.28
C GLU A 24 7.04 -19.26 4.45
N LYS A 25 6.84 -17.94 4.32
CA LYS A 25 6.28 -17.10 5.40
C LYS A 25 4.78 -17.28 5.59
N LEU A 26 4.01 -17.41 4.51
CA LEU A 26 2.55 -17.51 4.59
C LEU A 26 2.01 -18.93 4.61
N GLY A 27 2.82 -19.91 4.19
CA GLY A 27 2.39 -21.30 4.08
C GLY A 27 1.07 -21.43 3.30
N SER A 28 0.09 -22.06 3.95
CA SER A 28 -1.23 -22.34 3.39
C SER A 28 -2.33 -21.38 3.86
N ILE A 29 -1.97 -20.22 4.43
CA ILE A 29 -2.95 -19.26 4.94
C ILE A 29 -3.77 -18.70 3.78
N ARG A 30 -5.09 -18.70 3.92
CA ARG A 30 -6.06 -18.15 2.96
C ARG A 30 -6.60 -16.80 3.41
N LEU A 31 -7.19 -16.07 2.46
CA LEU A 31 -7.76 -14.74 2.68
C LEU A 31 -8.75 -14.69 3.86
N HIS A 32 -9.62 -15.69 4.01
CA HIS A 32 -10.57 -15.74 5.12
C HIS A 32 -9.94 -15.93 6.50
N GLN A 33 -8.67 -16.32 6.57
CA GLN A 33 -7.96 -16.61 7.82
C GLN A 33 -7.18 -15.39 8.33
N THR A 34 -7.35 -14.22 7.70
CA THR A 34 -6.72 -12.98 8.16
C THR A 34 -7.29 -12.55 9.52
N LEU A 35 -6.42 -12.08 10.42
CA LEU A 35 -6.78 -11.62 11.77
C LEU A 35 -7.49 -10.26 11.78
N THR A 36 -7.43 -9.55 10.67
CA THR A 36 -8.14 -8.32 10.41
C THR A 36 -8.68 -8.35 8.99
N ASN A 37 -9.63 -7.49 8.70
CA ASN A 37 -10.05 -7.26 7.33
C ASN A 37 -8.89 -6.69 6.50
N VAL A 38 -8.63 -7.30 5.33
CA VAL A 38 -7.64 -6.79 4.37
C VAL A 38 -8.30 -6.50 3.03
N VAL A 39 -7.73 -5.55 2.29
CA VAL A 39 -8.14 -5.15 0.94
C VAL A 39 -6.87 -5.03 0.11
N ILE A 40 -6.66 -5.99 -0.79
CA ILE A 40 -5.41 -6.12 -1.57
C ILE A 40 -5.77 -6.01 -3.06
N PRO A 41 -5.44 -4.89 -3.73
CA PRO A 41 -5.71 -4.72 -5.15
C PRO A 41 -4.74 -5.56 -6.00
N THR A 42 -5.22 -6.05 -7.12
CA THR A 42 -4.44 -6.65 -8.20
C THR A 42 -5.08 -6.24 -9.53
N PHE A 43 -4.41 -6.47 -10.66
CA PHE A 43 -5.01 -6.24 -11.97
C PHE A 43 -5.01 -7.53 -12.79
N ASP A 44 -6.17 -7.94 -13.28
CA ASP A 44 -6.28 -9.14 -14.12
C ASP A 44 -6.12 -8.77 -15.60
N ILE A 45 -5.05 -9.27 -16.21
CA ILE A 45 -4.70 -8.97 -17.60
C ILE A 45 -5.53 -9.74 -18.63
N LYS A 46 -6.19 -10.83 -18.23
CA LYS A 46 -7.10 -11.58 -19.11
C LYS A 46 -8.43 -10.85 -19.25
N TRP A 47 -8.91 -10.25 -18.16
CA TRP A 47 -10.17 -9.50 -18.13
C TRP A 47 -10.02 -7.99 -18.32
N LEU A 48 -8.79 -7.47 -18.24
CA LEU A 48 -8.49 -6.03 -18.26
C LEU A 48 -9.29 -5.27 -17.19
N GLN A 49 -9.35 -5.83 -15.98
CA GLN A 49 -10.10 -5.27 -14.86
C GLN A 49 -9.33 -5.45 -13.54
N PRO A 50 -9.45 -4.49 -12.60
CA PRO A 50 -8.96 -4.68 -11.24
C PRO A 50 -9.64 -5.88 -10.57
N THR A 51 -8.85 -6.70 -9.89
CA THR A 51 -9.34 -7.76 -9.00
C THR A 51 -8.95 -7.40 -7.57
N ILE A 52 -9.93 -7.12 -6.73
CA ILE A 52 -9.70 -6.72 -5.33
C ILE A 52 -9.93 -7.94 -4.43
N PHE A 53 -8.88 -8.40 -3.76
CA PHE A 53 -9.00 -9.42 -2.72
C PHE A 53 -9.34 -8.75 -1.40
N SER A 54 -10.60 -8.90 -0.99
CA SER A 54 -11.17 -8.27 0.19
C SER A 54 -11.69 -9.33 1.15
N SER A 55 -11.25 -9.33 2.41
CA SER A 55 -11.78 -10.24 3.44
C SER A 55 -13.30 -10.07 3.62
N TYR A 56 -13.82 -8.87 3.33
CA TYR A 56 -15.25 -8.57 3.38
C TYR A 56 -16.08 -9.31 2.33
N GLU A 57 -15.47 -9.70 1.21
CA GLU A 57 -16.15 -10.32 0.07
C GLU A 57 -15.86 -11.84 -0.03
N VAL A 58 -15.26 -12.44 1.01
CA VAL A 58 -14.97 -13.88 1.14
C VAL A 58 -16.23 -14.76 1.05
N LYS A 59 -17.43 -14.18 1.21
CA LYS A 59 -18.70 -14.86 0.91
C LYS A 59 -18.71 -15.47 -0.50
N ASN A 60 -18.02 -14.83 -1.45
CA ASN A 60 -17.65 -15.46 -2.70
C ASN A 60 -16.45 -16.39 -2.48
N LYS A 61 -16.72 -17.68 -2.30
CA LYS A 61 -15.68 -18.69 -2.02
C LYS A 61 -14.60 -18.82 -3.11
N THR A 62 -14.88 -18.39 -4.34
CA THR A 62 -13.88 -18.33 -5.42
C THR A 62 -12.89 -17.17 -5.26
N MET A 63 -13.11 -16.23 -4.33
CA MET A 63 -12.16 -15.17 -4.00
C MET A 63 -11.28 -15.51 -2.79
N ASP A 64 -11.54 -16.63 -2.10
CA ASP A 64 -10.77 -17.09 -0.95
C ASP A 64 -9.49 -17.81 -1.39
N ALA A 65 -8.55 -17.06 -1.96
CA ALA A 65 -7.27 -17.55 -2.44
C ALA A 65 -6.22 -17.67 -1.30
N LEU A 66 -5.11 -18.35 -1.58
CA LEU A 66 -3.95 -18.32 -0.70
C LEU A 66 -3.39 -16.90 -0.63
N LEU A 67 -3.08 -16.43 0.58
CA LEU A 67 -2.44 -15.12 0.75
C LEU A 67 -1.11 -15.04 0.00
N SER A 68 -0.39 -16.16 -0.13
CA SER A 68 0.86 -16.20 -0.89
C SER A 68 0.65 -15.90 -2.37
N ASP A 69 -0.40 -16.44 -2.98
CA ASP A 69 -0.75 -16.14 -4.38
C ASP A 69 -1.21 -14.69 -4.54
N ILE A 70 -1.99 -14.16 -3.60
CA ILE A 70 -2.43 -12.75 -3.60
C ILE A 70 -1.22 -11.80 -3.48
N CYS A 71 -0.28 -12.10 -2.59
CA CYS A 71 0.90 -11.25 -2.35
C CYS A 71 1.90 -11.29 -3.51
N ILE A 72 2.09 -12.47 -4.12
CA ILE A 72 2.86 -12.56 -5.36
C ILE A 72 2.19 -11.73 -6.47
N SER A 73 0.87 -11.80 -6.58
CA SER A 73 0.13 -11.08 -7.62
C SER A 73 0.20 -9.57 -7.46
N THR A 74 -0.03 -9.04 -6.25
CA THR A 74 -0.06 -7.59 -6.00
C THR A 74 1.31 -6.92 -6.15
N THR A 75 2.40 -7.68 -6.11
CA THR A 75 3.79 -7.20 -6.26
C THR A 75 4.36 -7.45 -7.65
N ALA A 76 3.61 -8.10 -8.55
CA ALA A 76 4.07 -8.48 -9.87
C ALA A 76 4.11 -7.30 -10.86
N ALA A 77 4.98 -6.32 -10.58
CA ALA A 77 5.14 -5.08 -11.35
C ALA A 77 5.53 -5.38 -12.80
N PRO A 78 4.78 -4.85 -13.80
CA PRO A 78 5.13 -5.00 -15.21
C PRO A 78 6.57 -4.58 -15.48
N THR A 79 7.26 -5.30 -16.36
CA THR A 79 8.70 -5.16 -16.67
C THR A 79 9.66 -5.60 -15.56
N TYR A 80 9.26 -5.63 -14.29
CA TYR A 80 10.10 -6.06 -13.16
C TYR A 80 9.94 -7.53 -12.83
N LEU A 81 8.70 -7.99 -12.68
CA LEU A 81 8.36 -9.35 -12.24
C LEU A 81 7.37 -10.01 -13.22
N PRO A 82 7.36 -11.34 -13.31
CA PRO A 82 6.41 -12.06 -14.15
C PRO A 82 4.99 -11.96 -13.59
N ALA A 83 3.99 -11.92 -14.47
CA ALA A 83 2.59 -12.07 -14.09
C ALA A 83 2.36 -13.41 -13.37
N HIS A 84 1.44 -13.43 -12.41
CA HIS A 84 1.14 -14.61 -11.62
C HIS A 84 -0.17 -15.24 -12.05
N TYR A 85 -0.14 -16.57 -12.20
CA TYR A 85 -1.32 -17.37 -12.52
C TYR A 85 -1.60 -18.37 -11.42
N PHE A 86 -2.85 -18.43 -11.00
CA PHE A 86 -3.37 -19.49 -10.14
C PHE A 86 -4.87 -19.67 -10.38
N ARG A 87 -5.43 -20.71 -9.75
CA ARG A 87 -6.85 -20.98 -9.77
C ARG A 87 -7.36 -21.28 -8.37
N THR A 88 -8.60 -20.90 -8.12
CA THR A 88 -9.35 -21.31 -6.93
C THR A 88 -10.52 -22.17 -7.33
N GLU A 89 -10.94 -23.05 -6.44
CA GLU A 89 -12.12 -23.88 -6.62
C GLU A 89 -12.98 -23.77 -5.37
N ASP A 90 -14.28 -23.54 -5.53
CA ASP A 90 -15.22 -23.53 -4.42
C ASP A 90 -15.76 -24.93 -4.10
N CYS A 91 -16.54 -25.03 -3.02
CA CYS A 91 -17.14 -26.31 -2.60
C CYS A 91 -18.22 -26.85 -3.56
N GLN A 92 -18.61 -26.10 -4.58
CA GLN A 92 -19.53 -26.53 -5.64
C GLN A 92 -18.78 -26.97 -6.91
N GLY A 93 -17.44 -26.91 -6.91
CA GLY A 93 -16.59 -27.23 -8.06
C GLY A 93 -16.47 -26.08 -9.07
N ASN A 94 -16.91 -24.85 -8.72
CA ASN A 94 -16.72 -23.71 -9.60
C ASN A 94 -15.25 -23.28 -9.54
N ILE A 95 -14.60 -23.30 -10.70
CA ILE A 95 -13.21 -22.90 -10.86
C ILE A 95 -13.16 -21.45 -11.32
N LYS A 96 -12.32 -20.65 -10.66
CA LYS A 96 -11.97 -19.29 -11.09
C LYS A 96 -10.47 -19.22 -11.34
N GLU A 97 -10.11 -18.75 -12.53
CA GLU A 97 -8.74 -18.50 -12.94
C GLU A 97 -8.37 -17.03 -12.69
N PHE A 98 -7.13 -16.80 -12.30
CA PHE A 98 -6.57 -15.49 -12.02
C PHE A 98 -5.30 -15.31 -12.86
N ASN A 99 -5.23 -14.22 -13.64
CA ASN A 99 -4.08 -13.88 -14.47
C ASN A 99 -3.61 -12.49 -14.06
N LEU A 100 -2.87 -12.40 -12.97
CA LEU A 100 -2.73 -11.16 -12.22
C LEU A 100 -1.35 -10.53 -12.35
N ILE A 101 -1.36 -9.20 -12.33
CA ILE A 101 -0.18 -8.35 -12.16
C ILE A 101 -0.42 -7.39 -10.98
N ASP A 102 0.60 -6.57 -10.73
CA ASP A 102 0.65 -5.58 -9.66
C ASP A 102 -0.63 -4.75 -9.49
N GLY A 103 -1.01 -4.56 -8.22
CA GLY A 103 -2.14 -3.74 -7.83
C GLY A 103 -1.96 -2.25 -8.14
N GLY A 104 -0.72 -1.76 -8.19
CA GLY A 104 -0.34 -0.39 -8.51
C GLY A 104 -0.72 0.04 -9.92
N VAL A 105 -0.96 -0.90 -10.84
CA VAL A 105 -1.56 -0.61 -12.16
C VAL A 105 -3.00 -0.13 -12.01
N ALA A 106 -3.73 -0.64 -11.02
CA ALA A 106 -5.11 -0.26 -10.75
C ALA A 106 -5.22 0.85 -9.69
N ALA A 107 -4.52 0.68 -8.57
CA ALA A 107 -4.63 1.49 -7.37
C ALA A 107 -3.28 1.54 -6.64
N ASN A 108 -2.38 2.40 -7.12
CA ASN A 108 -1.09 2.66 -6.49
C ASN A 108 -1.20 3.31 -5.09
N ASN A 109 -2.36 3.92 -4.81
CA ASN A 109 -2.77 4.32 -3.46
C ASN A 109 -4.12 3.64 -3.16
N PRO A 110 -4.14 2.53 -2.41
CA PRO A 110 -5.36 1.77 -2.19
C PRO A 110 -6.29 2.42 -1.16
N ALA A 111 -5.97 3.63 -0.68
CA ALA A 111 -6.72 4.25 0.39
C ALA A 111 -8.20 4.44 0.06
N LEU A 112 -8.49 4.86 -1.16
CA LEU A 112 -9.85 5.02 -1.63
C LEU A 112 -10.57 3.68 -1.82
N ILE A 113 -9.84 2.63 -2.22
CA ILE A 113 -10.40 1.28 -2.35
C ILE A 113 -10.80 0.73 -0.98
N ALA A 114 -9.95 0.90 0.04
CA ALA A 114 -10.25 0.49 1.40
C ALA A 114 -11.46 1.24 1.99
N ILE A 115 -11.50 2.56 1.83
CA ILE A 115 -12.65 3.39 2.23
C ILE A 115 -13.93 2.88 1.53
N GLY A 116 -13.86 2.63 0.23
CA GLY A 116 -14.98 2.11 -0.56
C GLY A 116 -15.48 0.75 -0.08
N GLU A 117 -14.58 -0.19 0.24
CA GLU A 117 -14.94 -1.51 0.77
C GLU A 117 -15.65 -1.40 2.12
N VAL A 118 -15.15 -0.57 3.04
CA VAL A 118 -15.80 -0.32 4.33
C VAL A 118 -17.16 0.36 4.14
N SER A 119 -17.25 1.35 3.25
CA SER A 119 -18.53 2.00 2.91
C SER A 119 -19.57 1.02 2.35
N LYS A 120 -19.15 0.04 1.54
CA LYS A 120 -20.05 -1.04 1.07
C LYS A 120 -20.57 -1.87 2.23
N GLN A 121 -19.75 -2.17 3.24
CA GLN A 121 -20.20 -2.95 4.41
C GLN A 121 -21.20 -2.17 5.26
N ILE A 122 -20.96 -0.87 5.49
CA ILE A 122 -21.91 0.02 6.18
C ILE A 122 -23.23 0.08 5.43
N PHE A 123 -23.18 0.25 4.10
CA PHE A 123 -24.38 0.27 3.26
C PHE A 123 -25.15 -1.05 3.29
N LYS A 124 -24.45 -2.19 3.33
CA LYS A 124 -25.02 -3.54 3.50
C LYS A 124 -25.56 -3.80 4.93
N GLN A 125 -25.52 -2.81 5.83
CA GLN A 125 -25.95 -2.92 7.23
C GLN A 125 -25.27 -4.07 7.97
N ASN A 126 -23.97 -4.28 7.72
CA ASN A 126 -23.19 -5.28 8.42
C ASN A 126 -23.19 -4.96 9.94
N PRO A 127 -23.63 -5.88 10.82
CA PRO A 127 -23.81 -5.63 12.26
C PRO A 127 -22.51 -5.27 12.99
N ASP A 128 -21.37 -5.61 12.40
CA ASP A 128 -20.04 -5.25 12.88
C ASP A 128 -19.83 -3.73 12.80
N PHE A 129 -20.43 -3.05 11.83
CA PHE A 129 -20.29 -1.61 11.64
C PHE A 129 -21.44 -0.83 12.27
N PHE A 130 -21.11 0.29 12.91
CA PHE A 130 -22.12 1.20 13.41
C PHE A 130 -22.96 1.76 12.24
N PRO A 131 -24.29 1.86 12.37
CA PRO A 131 -25.12 2.44 11.34
C PRO A 131 -24.80 3.94 11.20
N ILE A 132 -23.97 4.25 10.22
CA ILE A 132 -23.61 5.59 9.82
C ILE A 132 -24.43 5.94 8.57
N LYS A 133 -24.79 7.22 8.41
CA LYS A 133 -25.42 7.66 7.16
C LYS A 133 -24.46 7.36 6.00
N PRO A 134 -24.92 6.77 4.89
CA PRO A 134 -24.10 6.65 3.70
C PRO A 134 -23.47 8.00 3.37
N MET A 135 -22.15 8.03 3.15
CA MET A 135 -21.32 9.25 2.90
C MET A 135 -20.91 10.09 4.11
N ASP A 136 -21.22 9.71 5.36
CA ASP A 136 -20.66 10.36 6.55
C ASP A 136 -19.24 9.82 6.84
N TYR A 137 -18.30 10.16 5.94
CA TYR A 137 -16.88 9.80 6.07
C TYR A 137 -16.19 10.56 7.21
N GLY A 138 -16.86 11.53 7.86
CA GLY A 138 -16.29 12.31 8.95
C GLY A 138 -15.88 11.45 10.14
N ARG A 139 -16.49 10.26 10.28
CA ARG A 139 -16.14 9.29 11.33
C ARG A 139 -15.02 8.32 10.96
N PHE A 140 -14.48 8.35 9.75
CA PHE A 140 -13.37 7.44 9.41
C PHE A 140 -12.05 8.01 9.88
N LEU A 141 -11.33 7.27 10.72
CA LEU A 141 -9.90 7.49 10.94
C LEU A 141 -9.12 6.73 9.87
N VAL A 142 -8.34 7.45 9.05
CA VAL A 142 -7.58 6.86 7.95
C VAL A 142 -6.12 7.30 8.06
N ILE A 143 -5.23 6.31 8.21
CA ILE A 143 -3.78 6.49 8.06
C ILE A 143 -3.39 5.94 6.70
N SER A 144 -2.81 6.78 5.84
CA SER A 144 -2.28 6.40 4.54
C SER A 144 -0.77 6.64 4.54
N LEU A 145 -0.01 5.57 4.32
CA LEU A 145 1.45 5.60 4.29
C LEU A 145 1.90 5.44 2.84
N GLY A 146 2.77 6.34 2.39
CA GLY A 146 3.41 6.24 1.09
C GLY A 146 4.87 5.83 1.22
N THR A 147 5.42 5.29 0.14
CA THR A 147 6.80 4.80 0.03
C THR A 147 7.76 5.89 -0.45
N GLY A 148 7.27 7.13 -0.55
CA GLY A 148 7.97 8.25 -1.14
C GLY A 148 7.91 8.26 -2.66
N SER A 149 8.30 9.38 -3.25
CA SER A 149 8.32 9.60 -4.69
C SER A 149 9.43 10.59 -5.06
N SER A 150 9.78 10.66 -6.35
CA SER A 150 10.72 11.64 -6.89
C SER A 150 10.01 12.70 -7.71
N LYS A 151 9.02 13.38 -7.12
CA LYS A 151 8.24 14.42 -7.83
C LYS A 151 9.07 15.64 -8.23
N PHE A 152 10.18 15.89 -7.55
CA PHE A 152 11.04 17.06 -7.80
C PHE A 152 12.22 16.78 -8.76
N GLU A 153 12.51 15.52 -9.11
CA GLU A 153 13.36 15.24 -10.27
C GLU A 153 12.53 15.46 -11.53
N VAL A 154 12.69 16.62 -12.17
CA VAL A 154 12.06 16.92 -13.47
C VAL A 154 12.66 16.02 -14.54
N ASN A 155 12.19 14.77 -14.60
CA ASN A 155 12.74 13.77 -15.50
C ASN A 155 12.25 13.99 -16.95
N TYR A 156 11.05 14.56 -17.11
CA TYR A 156 10.39 14.69 -18.40
C TYR A 156 9.90 16.13 -18.64
N ASN A 157 10.13 16.65 -19.84
CA ASN A 157 9.58 17.94 -20.27
C ASN A 157 9.04 17.84 -21.68
N SER A 158 8.11 18.73 -22.04
CA SER A 158 7.43 18.71 -23.34
C SER A 158 8.41 18.85 -24.51
N GLN A 159 9.52 19.57 -24.33
CA GLN A 159 10.53 19.74 -25.39
C GLN A 159 11.31 18.47 -25.69
N LYS A 160 11.52 17.59 -24.69
CA LYS A 160 12.11 16.27 -24.86
C LYS A 160 11.06 15.27 -25.38
N ALA A 161 9.86 15.28 -24.79
CA ALA A 161 8.81 14.32 -25.09
C ALA A 161 8.15 14.50 -26.46
N LYS A 162 8.20 15.70 -27.08
CA LYS A 162 7.60 15.94 -28.41
C LYS A 162 8.17 15.07 -29.53
N SER A 163 9.39 14.57 -29.36
CA SER A 163 10.08 13.71 -30.34
C SER A 163 10.07 12.24 -29.93
N TRP A 164 9.42 11.87 -28.83
CA TRP A 164 9.40 10.49 -28.34
C TRP A 164 8.55 9.58 -29.21
N GLY A 165 9.14 8.47 -29.65
CA GLY A 165 8.44 7.33 -30.23
C GLY A 165 8.03 6.31 -29.18
N VAL A 166 7.48 5.17 -29.62
CA VAL A 166 7.02 4.08 -28.74
C VAL A 166 8.13 3.58 -27.80
N LEU A 167 9.35 3.42 -28.31
CA LEU A 167 10.48 2.99 -27.49
C LEU A 167 10.88 4.02 -26.45
N ASP A 168 10.76 5.31 -26.76
CA ASP A 168 11.13 6.35 -25.81
C ASP A 168 10.16 6.39 -24.63
N TRP A 169 8.86 6.31 -24.93
CA TRP A 169 7.80 6.24 -23.92
C TRP A 169 7.89 5.01 -23.01
N LEU A 170 8.52 3.92 -23.48
CA LEU A 170 8.66 2.68 -22.73
C LEU A 170 10.03 2.51 -22.06
N LEU A 171 11.11 3.06 -22.60
CA LEU A 171 12.49 2.71 -22.22
C LEU A 171 13.49 3.88 -22.27
N VAL A 172 13.09 5.11 -21.94
CA VAL A 172 14.03 6.25 -21.83
C VAL A 172 14.87 6.18 -20.56
N GLY A 173 16.19 6.32 -20.71
CA GLY A 173 17.09 6.59 -19.59
C GLY A 173 17.25 5.48 -18.56
N GLY A 174 16.71 4.27 -18.82
CA GLY A 174 16.65 3.20 -17.84
C GLY A 174 15.41 3.23 -16.94
N SER A 175 14.46 4.12 -17.24
CA SER A 175 13.12 4.21 -16.63
C SER A 175 12.03 3.79 -17.63
N THR A 176 10.80 3.70 -17.15
CA THR A 176 9.60 3.33 -17.93
C THR A 176 8.56 4.45 -17.87
N PRO A 177 8.73 5.56 -18.64
CA PRO A 177 7.96 6.79 -18.45
C PRO A 177 6.44 6.59 -18.42
N LEU A 178 5.87 5.78 -19.32
CA LEU A 178 4.42 5.51 -19.30
C LEU A 178 3.95 4.81 -18.02
N VAL A 179 4.72 3.84 -17.53
CA VAL A 179 4.41 3.14 -16.28
C VAL A 179 4.47 4.13 -15.12
N ASP A 180 5.56 4.89 -15.02
CA ASP A 180 5.75 5.90 -13.96
C ASP A 180 4.61 6.92 -13.95
N ILE A 181 4.23 7.44 -15.13
CA ILE A 181 3.15 8.44 -15.27
C ILE A 181 1.81 7.86 -14.84
N PHE A 182 1.41 6.69 -15.35
CA PHE A 182 0.10 6.13 -15.00
C PHE A 182 0.03 5.72 -13.52
N THR A 183 1.10 5.15 -12.99
CA THR A 183 1.19 4.74 -11.58
C THR A 183 1.19 5.95 -10.64
N GLN A 184 1.92 7.03 -10.96
CA GLN A 184 1.91 8.26 -10.16
C GLN A 184 0.58 9.01 -10.28
N ALA A 185 0.02 9.12 -11.48
CA ALA A 185 -1.27 9.78 -11.69
C ALA A 185 -2.40 9.11 -10.91
N SER A 186 -2.40 7.77 -10.85
CA SER A 186 -3.36 6.99 -10.05
C SER A 186 -3.25 7.34 -8.56
N ALA A 187 -2.04 7.39 -8.00
CA ALA A 187 -1.83 7.74 -6.60
C ALA A 187 -2.22 9.19 -6.26
N ASP A 188 -1.84 10.15 -7.11
CA ASP A 188 -2.12 11.58 -6.91
C ASP A 188 -3.62 11.85 -6.97
N MET A 189 -4.33 11.22 -7.91
CA MET A 189 -5.78 11.34 -8.00
C MET A 189 -6.46 10.85 -6.72
N VAL A 190 -6.02 9.72 -6.15
CA VAL A 190 -6.57 9.24 -4.87
C VAL A 190 -6.34 10.24 -3.74
N ASP A 191 -5.12 10.77 -3.61
CA ASP A 191 -4.80 11.75 -2.56
C ASP A 191 -5.62 13.04 -2.70
N ILE A 192 -5.84 13.54 -3.93
CA ILE A 192 -6.69 14.71 -4.20
C ILE A 192 -8.16 14.41 -3.83
N HIS A 193 -8.69 13.26 -4.23
CA HIS A 193 -10.10 12.92 -3.97
C HIS A 193 -10.38 12.73 -2.48
N ILE A 194 -9.51 12.00 -1.77
CA ILE A 194 -9.65 11.81 -0.32
C ILE A 194 -9.52 13.15 0.39
N ALA A 195 -8.49 13.95 0.07
CA ALA A 195 -8.31 15.26 0.68
C ALA A 195 -9.52 16.18 0.46
N ALA A 196 -10.08 16.19 -0.75
CA ALA A 196 -11.28 16.97 -1.06
C ALA A 196 -12.50 16.52 -0.23
N VAL A 197 -12.74 15.21 -0.13
CA VAL A 197 -13.86 14.66 0.65
C VAL A 197 -13.74 14.99 2.14
N PHE A 198 -12.57 14.75 2.74
CA PHE A 198 -12.35 15.03 4.16
C PHE A 198 -12.37 16.53 4.48
N LYS A 199 -11.95 17.38 3.54
CA LYS A 199 -12.07 18.84 3.65
C LYS A 199 -13.52 19.32 3.65
N VAL A 200 -14.34 18.81 2.71
CA VAL A 200 -15.77 19.15 2.63
C VAL A 200 -16.52 18.70 3.88
N LEU A 201 -16.10 17.60 4.50
CA LEU A 201 -16.71 17.09 5.73
C LEU A 201 -16.12 17.68 7.02
N HIS A 202 -15.28 18.73 6.92
CA HIS A 202 -14.61 19.36 8.05
C HIS A 202 -13.87 18.37 8.97
N SER A 203 -13.36 17.27 8.39
CA SER A 203 -12.76 16.14 9.09
C SER A 203 -11.32 15.89 8.65
N GLU A 204 -10.63 16.92 8.15
CA GLU A 204 -9.26 16.86 7.61
C GLU A 204 -8.24 16.26 8.58
N GLN A 205 -8.52 16.30 9.88
CA GLN A 205 -7.66 15.73 10.91
C GLN A 205 -7.77 14.21 11.03
N ASN A 206 -8.85 13.62 10.48
CA ASN A 206 -9.09 12.19 10.50
C ASN A 206 -8.45 11.45 9.32
N TYR A 207 -7.90 12.18 8.35
CA TYR A 207 -7.02 11.65 7.30
C TYR A 207 -5.57 12.07 7.54
N LEU A 208 -4.71 11.10 7.84
CA LEU A 208 -3.26 11.30 7.99
C LEU A 208 -2.52 10.62 6.83
N ARG A 209 -1.97 11.42 5.92
CA ARG A 209 -1.07 10.97 4.85
C ARG A 209 0.38 11.27 5.23
N ILE A 210 1.22 10.24 5.30
CA ILE A 210 2.67 10.38 5.49
C ILE A 210 3.35 9.96 4.20
N GLN A 211 4.03 10.89 3.56
CA GLN A 211 4.64 10.72 2.24
C GLN A 211 5.86 11.63 2.10
N ASP A 212 6.89 11.18 1.37
CA ASP A 212 8.06 11.99 1.02
C ASP A 212 8.20 12.13 -0.49
N ASP A 213 7.94 13.32 -1.01
CA ASP A 213 8.03 13.58 -2.45
C ASP A 213 9.43 14.02 -2.91
N THR A 214 10.42 13.99 -2.01
CA THR A 214 11.78 14.54 -2.21
C THR A 214 12.86 13.49 -2.45
N LEU A 215 12.50 12.22 -2.69
CA LEU A 215 13.47 11.16 -2.94
C LEU A 215 14.23 11.42 -4.26
N GLN A 216 15.52 11.07 -4.29
CA GLN A 216 16.40 11.29 -5.43
C GLN A 216 17.32 10.10 -5.69
N GLY A 217 17.73 9.93 -6.94
CA GLY A 217 18.68 8.89 -7.36
C GLY A 217 18.26 7.48 -6.92
N THR A 218 19.17 6.73 -6.28
CA THR A 218 18.91 5.34 -5.87
C THR A 218 17.81 5.20 -4.83
N LEU A 219 17.54 6.25 -4.04
CA LEU A 219 16.47 6.26 -3.04
C LEU A 219 15.08 6.24 -3.68
N ALA A 220 14.96 6.75 -4.91
CA ALA A 220 13.71 6.73 -5.66
C ALA A 220 13.56 5.46 -6.54
N SER A 221 14.56 4.58 -6.56
CA SER A 221 14.55 3.38 -7.40
C SER A 221 13.77 2.25 -6.72
N LEU A 222 12.87 1.61 -7.46
CA LEU A 222 12.03 0.51 -6.97
C LEU A 222 12.81 -0.78 -6.66
N ASP A 223 13.93 -1.00 -7.36
CA ASP A 223 14.60 -2.30 -7.42
C ASP A 223 16.03 -2.33 -6.83
N VAL A 224 16.48 -1.23 -6.20
CA VAL A 224 17.83 -1.11 -5.64
C VAL A 224 17.87 -1.58 -4.18
N ALA A 225 17.98 -2.90 -4.00
CA ALA A 225 18.04 -3.56 -2.70
C ALA A 225 19.47 -3.74 -2.13
N THR A 226 20.35 -2.74 -2.30
CA THR A 226 21.68 -2.76 -1.66
C THR A 226 21.59 -2.30 -0.21
N ARG A 227 22.35 -2.93 0.70
CA ARG A 227 22.39 -2.57 2.13
C ARG A 227 22.50 -1.07 2.40
N ASP A 228 23.38 -0.35 1.69
CA ASP A 228 23.54 1.10 1.83
C ASP A 228 22.27 1.89 1.45
N ASN A 229 21.67 1.60 0.28
CA ASN A 229 20.42 2.25 -0.14
C ASN A 229 19.29 2.00 0.84
N LEU A 230 19.22 0.76 1.31
CA LEU A 230 18.27 0.27 2.26
C LEU A 230 18.42 0.96 3.64
N GLU A 231 19.64 1.12 4.15
CA GLU A 231 19.95 1.93 5.35
C GLU A 231 19.61 3.42 5.17
N LYS A 232 19.77 3.97 3.97
CA LYS A 232 19.38 5.36 3.69
C LYS A 232 17.87 5.56 3.67
N LEU A 233 17.12 4.64 3.05
CA LEU A 233 15.65 4.62 3.13
C LEU A 233 15.19 4.53 4.59
N ALA A 234 15.94 3.80 5.41
CA ALA A 234 15.73 3.74 6.83
C ALA A 234 15.72 5.15 7.46
N ASN A 235 16.83 5.86 7.27
CA ASN A 235 17.02 7.20 7.80
C ASN A 235 15.98 8.19 7.27
N VAL A 236 15.56 8.07 6.00
CA VAL A 236 14.47 8.88 5.43
C VAL A 236 13.18 8.68 6.22
N GLY A 237 12.82 7.44 6.54
CA GLY A 237 11.67 7.15 7.39
C GLY A 237 11.78 7.83 8.75
N GLU A 238 12.91 7.68 9.45
CA GLU A 238 13.12 8.33 10.75
C GLU A 238 13.01 9.87 10.66
N MET A 239 13.54 10.47 9.60
CA MET A 239 13.44 11.92 9.36
C MET A 239 12.00 12.35 9.12
N LEU A 240 11.22 11.57 8.37
CA LEU A 240 9.81 11.85 8.09
C LEU A 240 8.96 11.92 9.36
N LEU A 241 9.29 11.17 10.41
CA LEU A 241 8.59 11.29 11.70
C LEU A 241 8.68 12.70 12.30
N ASN A 242 9.79 13.39 12.06
CA ASN A 242 10.04 14.73 12.58
C ASN A 242 9.61 15.85 11.61
N LYS A 243 9.25 15.51 10.36
CA LYS A 243 8.68 16.47 9.41
C LYS A 243 7.29 16.92 9.86
N PRO A 244 6.88 18.17 9.57
CA PRO A 244 5.54 18.64 9.84
C PRO A 244 4.52 17.80 9.06
N VAL A 245 3.34 17.65 9.63
CA VAL A 245 2.21 17.00 8.96
C VAL A 245 1.92 17.74 7.66
N SER A 246 1.79 16.98 6.59
CA SER A 246 1.56 17.50 5.25
C SER A 246 0.11 17.25 4.80
N ARG A 247 -0.35 18.06 3.85
CA ARG A 247 -1.67 18.00 3.21
C ARG A 247 -1.51 18.17 1.71
N THR A 248 -2.36 17.49 0.96
CA THR A 248 -2.41 17.65 -0.50
C THR A 248 -2.94 19.03 -0.84
N ASN A 249 -2.15 19.82 -1.57
CA ASN A 249 -2.65 21.02 -2.22
C ASN A 249 -3.60 20.60 -3.35
N LEU A 250 -4.87 20.98 -3.28
CA LEU A 250 -5.90 20.54 -4.24
C LEU A 250 -5.72 21.11 -5.65
N GLU A 251 -4.99 22.22 -5.80
CA GLU A 251 -4.73 22.83 -7.11
C GLU A 251 -3.53 22.18 -7.80
N THR A 252 -2.49 21.86 -7.02
CA THR A 252 -1.21 21.41 -7.57
C THR A 252 -0.94 19.92 -7.40
N GLY A 253 -1.68 19.23 -6.51
CA GLY A 253 -1.47 17.82 -6.15
C GLY A 253 -0.24 17.56 -5.29
N HIS A 254 0.55 18.60 -4.96
CA HIS A 254 1.76 18.46 -4.14
C HIS A 254 1.42 18.43 -2.65
N MET A 255 2.20 17.64 -1.89
CA MET A 255 2.15 17.66 -0.44
C MET A 255 2.79 18.96 0.07
N VAL A 256 2.02 19.75 0.82
CA VAL A 256 2.48 20.98 1.48
C VAL A 256 2.28 20.88 2.98
N PRO A 257 3.11 21.53 3.82
CA PRO A 257 2.87 21.58 5.26
C PRO A 257 1.47 22.10 5.58
N ALA A 258 0.77 21.48 6.52
CA ALA A 258 -0.57 21.90 6.92
C ALA A 258 -0.51 23.31 7.53
N CYS A 259 -1.11 24.31 6.87
CA CYS A 259 -0.95 25.74 7.21
C CYS A 259 -1.44 26.14 8.61
N ASN A 260 -2.25 25.32 9.28
CA ASN A 260 -2.89 25.67 10.56
C ASN A 260 -2.24 24.99 11.78
N ASP A 261 -1.44 23.93 11.56
CA ASP A 261 -0.79 23.12 12.60
C ASP A 261 0.74 23.13 12.39
N SER A 262 1.33 24.32 12.18
CA SER A 262 2.75 24.47 11.80
C SER A 262 3.77 23.87 12.79
N GLU A 263 3.32 23.36 13.94
CA GLU A 263 4.14 22.67 14.93
C GLU A 263 3.91 21.15 15.00
N MET A 264 2.79 20.61 14.51
CA MET A 264 2.51 19.18 14.66
C MET A 264 3.33 18.35 13.68
N THR A 265 4.20 17.51 14.24
CA THR A 265 5.02 16.54 13.51
C THR A 265 4.24 15.27 13.17
N ASN A 266 4.68 14.52 12.16
CA ASN A 266 4.09 13.20 11.85
C ASN A 266 4.11 12.26 13.06
N LYS A 267 5.15 12.31 13.89
CA LYS A 267 5.25 11.56 15.15
C LYS A 267 4.14 11.91 16.14
N GLU A 268 3.81 13.18 16.30
CA GLU A 268 2.74 13.62 17.19
C GLU A 268 1.37 13.26 16.63
N ALA A 269 1.17 13.40 15.32
CA ALA A 269 -0.06 12.95 14.67
C ALA A 269 -0.28 11.44 14.83
N LEU A 270 0.77 10.62 14.66
CA LEU A 270 0.70 9.18 14.91
C LEU A 270 0.38 8.87 16.38
N ARG A 271 0.96 9.60 17.34
CA ARG A 271 0.60 9.47 18.77
C ARG A 271 -0.86 9.82 19.05
N ARG A 272 -1.39 10.85 18.39
CA ARG A 272 -2.80 11.22 18.48
C ARG A 272 -3.69 10.10 17.92
N PHE A 273 -3.42 9.63 16.70
CA PHE A 273 -4.14 8.50 16.10
C PHE A 273 -4.08 7.28 17.02
N ALA A 274 -2.94 7.05 17.66
CA ALA A 274 -2.78 5.94 18.57
C ALA A 274 -3.64 5.99 19.81
N LYS A 275 -3.78 7.19 20.37
CA LYS A 275 -4.70 7.43 21.46
C LYS A 275 -6.14 7.16 21.01
N LEU A 276 -6.55 7.68 19.86
CA LEU A 276 -7.90 7.49 19.32
C LEU A 276 -8.23 6.00 19.11
N LEU A 277 -7.34 5.24 18.47
CA LEU A 277 -7.52 3.80 18.24
C LEU A 277 -7.55 3.01 19.57
N SER A 278 -6.68 3.36 20.53
CA SER A 278 -6.69 2.74 21.85
C SER A 278 -7.96 3.04 22.63
N ASP A 279 -8.47 4.26 22.55
CA ASP A 279 -9.69 4.68 23.24
C ASP A 279 -10.91 3.97 22.62
N GLU A 280 -10.96 3.86 21.28
CA GLU A 280 -12.00 3.11 20.56
C GLU A 280 -12.02 1.63 20.96
N LYS A 281 -10.85 0.99 21.07
CA LYS A 281 -10.74 -0.41 21.52
C LYS A 281 -11.30 -0.65 22.93
N ARG A 282 -11.24 0.35 23.80
CA ARG A 282 -11.63 0.21 25.22
C ARG A 282 -13.13 0.32 25.45
N ILE A 283 -13.91 0.70 24.44
CA ILE A 283 -15.36 0.84 24.53
C ILE A 283 -16.00 -0.56 24.66
N PRO A 284 -16.65 -0.90 25.80
CA PRO A 284 -17.23 -2.22 26.01
C PRO A 284 -18.44 -2.46 25.08
N GLY A 285 -18.51 -3.65 24.48
CA GLY A 285 -19.60 -4.03 23.56
C GLY A 285 -19.22 -4.02 22.08
N HIS A 286 -18.00 -3.59 21.73
CA HIS A 286 -17.46 -3.73 20.38
C HIS A 286 -16.93 -5.15 20.14
N ARG A 287 -17.65 -5.92 19.32
CA ARG A 287 -17.05 -7.03 18.56
C ARG A 287 -16.67 -6.51 17.19
N ASN A 288 -15.63 -5.70 17.15
CA ASN A 288 -14.94 -5.45 15.90
C ASN A 288 -13.44 -5.30 16.16
N GLU A 289 -12.66 -5.85 15.25
CA GLU A 289 -11.21 -6.00 15.30
C GLU A 289 -10.50 -4.63 15.28
N VAL A 290 -10.52 -3.93 16.41
CA VAL A 290 -9.61 -2.82 16.66
C VAL A 290 -8.27 -3.40 17.08
N LEU A 291 -7.19 -3.09 16.37
CA LEU A 291 -5.86 -3.63 16.66
C LEU A 291 -5.42 -3.21 18.07
N SER A 292 -4.63 -4.05 18.76
CA SER A 292 -4.13 -3.71 20.10
C SER A 292 -3.19 -2.52 20.06
N VAL A 293 -2.97 -1.88 21.20
CA VAL A 293 -1.92 -0.85 21.39
C VAL A 293 -0.54 -1.38 20.95
N ASP A 294 -0.33 -2.70 20.96
CA ASP A 294 0.88 -3.34 20.41
C ASP A 294 1.01 -3.13 18.90
N CYS A 295 -0.09 -2.89 18.18
CA CYS A 295 -0.08 -2.73 16.74
C CYS A 295 0.33 -1.32 16.28
N ILE A 296 0.40 -0.37 17.20
CA ILE A 296 0.91 0.98 16.95
C ILE A 296 2.39 1.04 17.25
N SER A 297 2.84 0.31 18.28
CA SER A 297 4.23 -0.12 18.26
C SER A 297 4.52 -0.90 16.99
N VAL A 298 3.65 -1.76 16.45
CA VAL A 298 3.85 -2.39 15.13
C VAL A 298 3.72 -1.42 13.96
N ALA A 299 2.97 -0.32 14.00
CA ALA A 299 2.91 0.64 12.88
C ALA A 299 4.13 1.57 12.89
N ILE A 300 4.59 1.97 14.08
CA ILE A 300 5.83 2.73 14.28
C ILE A 300 7.04 1.80 14.03
N ASP A 301 7.01 0.56 14.50
CA ASP A 301 8.04 -0.47 14.30
C ASP A 301 7.95 -1.06 12.89
N ALA A 302 6.79 -1.10 12.22
CA ALA A 302 6.69 -1.39 10.79
C ALA A 302 7.21 -0.21 10.00
N TYR A 303 6.94 1.03 10.38
CA TYR A 303 7.54 2.17 9.69
C TYR A 303 9.06 2.21 9.92
N THR A 304 9.55 1.92 11.13
CA THR A 304 10.97 1.77 11.49
C THR A 304 11.59 0.45 10.99
N ARG A 305 10.80 -0.57 10.64
CA ARG A 305 11.27 -1.87 10.09
C ARG A 305 10.90 -2.12 8.63
N VAL A 306 10.11 -1.29 7.95
CA VAL A 306 10.05 -1.10 6.48
C VAL A 306 11.41 -0.49 6.11
N VAL A 307 11.72 0.61 6.80
CA VAL A 307 13.02 1.25 6.97
C VAL A 307 14.15 0.26 7.26
N ASN A 308 13.96 -0.75 8.14
CA ASN A 308 14.97 -1.78 8.44
C ASN A 308 14.79 -3.13 7.70
N LEU A 309 13.82 -3.31 6.81
CA LEU A 309 13.64 -4.57 6.03
C LEU A 309 14.70 -4.67 4.95
N CYS A 310 15.03 -3.50 4.45
CA CYS A 310 16.32 -3.01 4.06
C CYS A 310 17.60 -3.64 4.71
N GLN A 311 17.58 -3.99 5.98
CA GLN A 311 18.73 -4.57 6.68
C GLN A 311 18.63 -6.09 6.87
N LEU A 312 17.71 -6.81 6.23
CA LEU A 312 17.80 -8.28 6.21
C LEU A 312 19.10 -8.68 5.49
N PRO A 313 20.09 -9.24 6.21
CA PRO A 313 21.19 -9.88 5.53
C PRO A 313 20.61 -11.13 4.87
N LEU A 314 20.81 -11.27 3.56
CA LEU A 314 20.57 -12.49 2.78
C LEU A 314 21.48 -13.68 3.20
N TYR A 315 21.92 -13.72 4.46
CA TYR A 315 22.68 -14.82 5.04
C TYR A 315 22.29 -15.05 6.51
N GLY A 316 21.83 -16.26 6.78
CA GLY A 316 21.96 -16.90 8.10
C GLY A 316 20.84 -16.60 9.09
N ILE A 317 19.87 -17.50 9.15
CA ILE A 317 18.94 -17.66 10.27
C ILE A 317 19.74 -17.88 11.56
N HIS A 318 19.56 -17.01 12.56
CA HIS A 318 19.71 -17.41 13.96
C HIS A 318 18.40 -17.15 14.71
N SER A 319 17.94 -18.19 15.40
CA SER A 319 16.62 -18.30 16.00
C SER A 319 16.36 -17.26 17.07
N ALA A 320 15.27 -16.52 16.95
CA ALA A 320 14.59 -15.87 18.06
C ALA A 320 13.19 -16.48 18.19
N THR A 321 13.00 -17.33 19.19
CA THR A 321 11.83 -18.19 19.45
C THR A 321 10.55 -17.46 19.89
N ARG A 322 10.35 -16.19 19.51
CA ARG A 322 9.13 -15.41 19.84
C ARG A 322 8.66 -14.39 18.79
N ALA A 323 9.21 -14.39 17.58
CA ALA A 323 8.73 -13.48 16.54
C ALA A 323 7.52 -14.08 15.80
N ASP A 324 6.40 -13.34 15.79
CA ASP A 324 5.24 -13.61 14.95
C ASP A 324 5.69 -13.79 13.48
N PRO A 325 5.46 -14.95 12.84
CA PRO A 325 5.88 -15.21 11.46
C PRO A 325 5.30 -14.23 10.44
N LEU A 326 4.18 -13.57 10.79
CA LEU A 326 3.49 -12.58 9.95
C LEU A 326 4.06 -11.15 10.08
N TYR A 327 5.00 -10.94 11.00
CA TYR A 327 5.62 -9.64 11.27
C TYR A 327 6.25 -9.03 10.01
N TRP A 328 7.03 -9.79 9.24
CA TRP A 328 7.72 -9.31 8.04
C TRP A 328 6.78 -9.06 6.85
N MET A 329 5.63 -9.76 6.83
CA MET A 329 4.66 -9.68 5.74
C MET A 329 3.84 -8.39 5.79
N ARG A 330 3.46 -7.95 7.00
CA ARG A 330 2.75 -6.68 7.22
C ARG A 330 3.57 -5.48 6.76
N VAL A 331 4.89 -5.64 6.72
CA VAL A 331 5.85 -4.62 6.32
C VAL A 331 6.09 -4.64 4.80
N ILE A 332 6.12 -5.80 4.16
CA ILE A 332 6.18 -5.91 2.69
C ILE A 332 4.86 -5.46 2.04
N LEU A 333 3.71 -5.85 2.61
CA LEU A 333 2.39 -5.35 2.19
C LEU A 333 2.21 -3.86 2.49
N ALA A 334 3.02 -3.25 3.36
CA ALA A 334 3.05 -1.80 3.57
C ALA A 334 4.03 -1.07 2.62
N SER A 335 4.94 -1.80 1.98
CA SER A 335 6.09 -1.26 1.23
C SER A 335 5.97 -1.40 -0.28
N ASP A 336 5.07 -2.25 -0.79
CA ASP A 336 4.72 -2.31 -2.20
C ASP A 336 3.24 -1.95 -2.33
N CYS A 337 2.96 -0.69 -2.65
CA CYS A 337 1.62 -0.19 -3.01
C CYS A 337 0.47 -0.48 -2.01
N GLY A 338 0.72 -0.88 -0.77
CA GLY A 338 -0.31 -1.23 0.20
C GLY A 338 -0.38 -0.27 1.38
N ALA A 339 -1.46 0.50 1.45
CA ALA A 339 -1.80 1.23 2.67
C ALA A 339 -2.39 0.23 3.68
N ALA A 340 -1.75 0.07 4.83
CA ALA A 340 -2.42 -0.47 6.00
C ALA A 340 -3.39 0.60 6.51
N ILE A 341 -4.67 0.50 6.14
CA ILE A 341 -5.71 1.34 6.71
C ILE A 341 -6.38 0.58 7.83
N GLU A 342 -6.09 1.01 9.05
CA GLU A 342 -6.92 0.71 10.20
C GLU A 342 -7.95 1.83 10.36
N MET A 343 -9.21 1.52 10.08
CA MET A 343 -10.34 2.43 10.28
C MET A 343 -11.00 2.16 11.63
N GLY A 344 -10.67 3.00 12.62
CA GLY A 344 -11.53 3.20 13.79
C GLY A 344 -12.62 4.20 13.45
N ILE A 345 -13.85 3.95 13.90
CA ILE A 345 -14.97 4.89 13.82
C ILE A 345 -15.17 5.49 15.22
N PRO A 346 -14.69 6.71 15.51
CA PRO A 346 -14.91 7.32 16.81
C PRO A 346 -16.39 7.68 17.02
N GLN A 347 -16.87 7.58 18.26
CA GLN A 347 -18.24 7.91 18.64
C GLN A 347 -18.53 9.41 18.85
N LEU A 348 -17.57 10.31 18.58
CA LEU A 348 -17.72 11.75 18.84
C LEU A 348 -18.02 12.55 17.57
#